data_AF-A0A4P9WJQ0-F1
#
_entry.id   AF-A0A4P9WJQ0-F1
#
_cell.length_a   1.000
_cell.length_b   1.000
_cell.length_c   1.000
_cell.angle_alpha   90.00
_cell.angle_beta   90.00
_cell.angle_gamma   90.00
#
_symmetry.space_group_name_H-M   'P 1'
#
loop_
_entity.id
_entity.type
_entity.pdbx_description
1 polymer ?
#
loop_
_entity_poly.entity_id
_entity_poly.type
_entity_poly.pdbx_seq_one_letter_code
_entity_poly.pdbx_strand_id
1 'polypeptide(L)'
;MSAAAAPAPAAPKSNFDLNKALNRALGGGLSGAAAMVVQVATLMPLRTTMNYQYRFGTTTTEAFRHLKADGGILRFYKGVGPALIQGPLSRFGDTAANAGILAFLDSSETTRNLPVAVKTIGASAASASFRMLLTPIDTLKTTMQTQGKDGIKILKARLAAHGVGTLWYGALASAAATFVGHYPWFAT
;
A
#
# COMPACT_ATOMS: atom_id res chain seq x y z
N MET A 1 15.40 -29.49 -55.62
CA MET A 1 14.09 -29.49 -54.93
C MET A 1 14.28 -28.72 -53.63
N SER A 2 13.90 -27.43 -53.61
CA SER A 2 13.99 -26.58 -52.42
C SER A 2 12.77 -26.85 -51.54
N ALA A 3 12.99 -27.40 -50.35
CA ALA A 3 11.91 -27.63 -49.40
C ALA A 3 11.45 -26.29 -48.81
N ALA A 4 10.24 -25.86 -49.18
CA ALA A 4 9.59 -24.72 -48.56
C ALA A 4 9.34 -25.04 -47.08
N ALA A 5 9.95 -24.28 -46.19
CA ALA A 5 9.70 -24.36 -44.75
C ALA A 5 8.23 -24.01 -44.49
N ALA A 6 7.53 -24.90 -43.79
CA ALA A 6 6.16 -24.68 -43.37
C ALA A 6 6.05 -23.42 -42.50
N PRO A 7 5.00 -22.60 -42.64
CA PRO A 7 4.80 -21.42 -41.82
C PRO A 7 4.70 -21.82 -40.35
N ALA A 8 5.45 -21.12 -39.49
CA ALA A 8 5.39 -21.31 -38.04
C ALA A 8 3.95 -21.18 -37.53
N PRO A 9 3.51 -22.01 -36.55
CA PRO A 9 2.17 -21.95 -36.03
C PRO A 9 1.90 -20.56 -35.44
N ALA A 10 0.84 -19.91 -35.91
CA ALA A 10 0.41 -18.62 -35.40
C ALA A 10 0.21 -18.71 -33.89
N ALA A 11 0.90 -17.85 -33.13
CA ALA A 11 0.76 -17.77 -31.69
C ALA A 11 -0.72 -17.63 -31.31
N PRO A 12 -1.22 -18.37 -30.30
CA PRO A 12 -2.62 -18.32 -29.95
C PRO A 12 -2.97 -16.89 -29.52
N LYS A 13 -3.87 -16.23 -30.28
CA LYS A 13 -4.52 -14.99 -29.87
C LYS A 13 -5.33 -15.27 -28.62
N SER A 14 -4.71 -15.23 -27.44
CA SER A 14 -5.53 -15.23 -26.23
C SER A 14 -6.17 -13.86 -26.16
N ASN A 15 -7.48 -13.81 -26.40
CA ASN A 15 -8.31 -12.70 -25.99
C ASN A 15 -8.11 -12.53 -24.49
N PHE A 16 -7.27 -11.58 -24.12
CA PHE A 16 -7.14 -11.18 -22.73
C PHE A 16 -8.46 -10.48 -22.36
N ASP A 17 -9.27 -11.15 -21.54
CA ASP A 17 -10.57 -10.64 -21.12
C ASP A 17 -10.37 -9.63 -19.98
N LEU A 18 -10.27 -8.36 -20.36
CA LEU A 18 -10.10 -7.23 -19.46
C LEU A 18 -11.17 -7.20 -18.37
N ASN A 19 -12.42 -7.53 -18.70
CA ASN A 19 -13.52 -7.52 -17.74
C ASN A 19 -13.34 -8.62 -16.69
N LYS A 20 -12.92 -9.81 -17.10
CA LYS A 20 -12.62 -10.92 -16.18
C LYS A 20 -11.42 -10.61 -15.29
N ALA A 21 -10.39 -9.98 -15.83
CA ALA A 21 -9.22 -9.55 -15.08
C ALA A 21 -9.57 -8.49 -14.02
N LEU A 22 -10.36 -7.48 -14.40
CA LEU A 22 -10.86 -6.45 -13.48
C LEU A 22 -11.78 -7.03 -12.39
N ASN A 23 -12.69 -7.94 -12.75
CA ASN A 23 -13.56 -8.60 -11.75
C ASN A 23 -12.76 -9.43 -10.74
N ARG A 24 -11.72 -10.13 -11.19
CA ARG A 24 -10.78 -10.82 -10.29
C ARG A 24 -9.98 -9.85 -9.43
N ALA A 25 -9.54 -8.72 -10.00
CA ALA A 25 -8.83 -7.67 -9.28
C ALA A 25 -9.70 -7.08 -8.16
N LEU A 26 -10.96 -6.80 -8.45
CA LEU A 26 -11.93 -6.29 -7.48
C LEU A 26 -12.19 -7.32 -6.37
N GLY A 27 -12.40 -8.60 -6.73
CA GLY A 27 -12.57 -9.67 -5.76
C GLY A 27 -11.36 -9.87 -4.85
N GLY A 28 -10.14 -9.84 -5.42
CA GLY A 28 -8.88 -9.91 -4.67
C GLY A 28 -8.63 -8.67 -3.81
N GLY A 29 -8.98 -7.48 -4.31
CA GLY A 29 -8.87 -6.23 -3.57
C GLY A 29 -9.80 -6.18 -2.38
N LEU A 30 -11.05 -6.65 -2.52
CA LEU A 30 -12.03 -6.71 -1.43
C LEU A 30 -11.62 -7.71 -0.34
N SER A 31 -11.12 -8.89 -0.73
CA SER A 31 -10.62 -9.87 0.25
C SER A 31 -9.35 -9.38 0.95
N GLY A 32 -8.45 -8.71 0.22
CA GLY A 32 -7.29 -8.01 0.79
C GLY A 32 -7.69 -6.90 1.76
N ALA A 33 -8.70 -6.11 1.42
CA ALA A 33 -9.26 -5.07 2.29
C ALA A 33 -9.85 -5.65 3.58
N ALA A 34 -10.63 -6.73 3.49
CA ALA A 34 -11.18 -7.42 4.66
C ALA A 34 -10.08 -7.98 5.57
N ALA A 35 -9.05 -8.60 5.00
CA ALA A 35 -7.89 -9.08 5.75
C ALA A 35 -7.18 -7.94 6.50
N MET A 36 -7.09 -6.74 5.89
CA MET A 36 -6.51 -5.57 6.55
C MET A 36 -7.33 -5.08 7.74
N VAL A 37 -8.66 -5.20 7.72
CA VAL A 37 -9.51 -4.82 8.87
C VAL A 37 -9.16 -5.70 10.08
N VAL A 38 -9.13 -7.02 9.88
CA VAL A 38 -8.73 -7.97 10.94
C VAL A 38 -7.32 -7.67 11.42
N GLN A 39 -6.39 -7.42 10.49
CA GLN A 39 -5.00 -7.10 10.82
C GLN A 39 -4.88 -5.80 11.62
N VAL A 40 -5.66 -4.76 11.30
CA VAL A 40 -5.70 -3.52 12.08
C VAL A 40 -6.26 -3.82 13.46
N ALA A 41 -7.36 -4.54 13.60
CA ALA A 41 -7.93 -4.85 14.91
C ALA A 41 -6.93 -5.61 15.82
N THR A 42 -6.26 -6.64 15.28
CA THR A 42 -5.40 -7.51 16.08
C THR A 42 -4.01 -6.91 16.33
N LEU A 43 -3.40 -6.28 15.33
CA LEU A 43 -1.99 -5.87 15.40
C LEU A 43 -1.78 -4.38 15.69
N MET A 44 -2.87 -3.63 15.97
CA MET A 44 -2.76 -2.22 16.30
C MET A 44 -1.86 -1.94 17.52
N PRO A 45 -1.91 -2.70 18.63
CA PRO A 45 -1.01 -2.45 19.76
C PRO A 45 0.47 -2.57 19.41
N LEU A 46 0.82 -3.56 18.59
CA LEU A 46 2.19 -3.73 18.12
C LEU A 46 2.61 -2.56 17.22
N ARG A 47 1.77 -2.17 16.26
CA ARG A 47 2.04 -1.04 15.35
C ARG A 47 2.21 0.29 16.08
N THR A 48 1.37 0.56 17.08
CA THR A 48 1.47 1.77 17.90
C THR A 48 2.77 1.78 18.69
N THR A 49 3.18 0.64 19.24
CA THR A 49 4.46 0.49 19.95
C THR A 49 5.63 0.75 19.00
N MET A 50 5.66 0.09 17.83
CA MET A 50 6.72 0.29 16.83
C MET A 50 6.80 1.74 16.35
N ASN A 51 5.68 2.40 16.07
CA ASN A 51 5.69 3.79 15.63
C ASN A 51 6.19 4.74 16.73
N TYR A 52 5.90 4.45 17.99
CA TYR A 52 6.48 5.17 19.11
C TYR A 52 8.01 4.98 19.17
N GLN A 53 8.48 3.74 19.03
CA GLN A 53 9.91 3.42 19.00
C GLN A 53 10.63 4.15 17.86
N TYR A 54 10.08 4.16 16.66
CA TYR A 54 10.68 4.85 15.52
C TYR A 54 10.77 6.37 15.73
N ARG A 55 9.80 6.95 16.45
CA ARG A 55 9.79 8.39 16.70
C ARG A 55 10.74 8.81 17.83
N PHE A 56 10.85 8.02 18.89
CA PHE A 56 11.56 8.40 20.12
C PHE A 56 12.84 7.60 20.38
N GLY A 57 13.16 6.60 19.56
CA GLY A 57 14.39 5.83 19.66
C GLY A 57 14.46 4.90 20.88
N THR A 58 13.31 4.49 21.44
CA THR A 58 13.24 3.69 22.67
C THR A 58 13.20 2.19 22.38
N THR A 59 13.54 1.37 23.38
CA THR A 59 13.33 -0.08 23.30
C THR A 59 11.83 -0.44 23.31
N THR A 60 11.49 -1.66 22.88
CA THR A 60 10.08 -2.12 22.82
C THR A 60 9.45 -2.13 24.20
N THR A 61 10.20 -2.59 25.20
CA THR A 61 9.75 -2.68 26.58
C THR A 61 9.48 -1.31 27.18
N GLU A 62 10.36 -0.34 26.92
CA GLU A 62 10.16 1.06 27.35
C GLU A 62 8.95 1.69 26.66
N ALA A 63 8.86 1.59 25.33
CA ALA A 63 7.73 2.12 24.56
C ALA A 63 6.40 1.54 25.07
N PHE A 64 6.34 0.23 25.32
CA PHE A 64 5.13 -0.43 25.83
C PHE A 64 4.76 0.06 27.24
N ARG A 65 5.74 0.18 28.15
CA ARG A 65 5.50 0.73 29.49
C ARG A 65 5.02 2.17 29.44
N HIS A 66 5.65 3.02 28.63
CA HIS A 66 5.24 4.41 28.43
C HIS A 66 3.81 4.51 27.90
N LEU A 67 3.48 3.78 26.84
CA LEU A 67 2.13 3.79 26.27
C LEU A 67 1.08 3.27 27.27
N LYS A 68 1.41 2.24 28.05
CA LYS A 68 0.51 1.74 29.10
C LYS A 68 0.31 2.76 30.23
N ALA A 69 1.36 3.47 30.64
CA ALA A 69 1.29 4.52 31.66
C ALA A 69 0.50 5.75 31.18
N ASP A 70 0.66 6.14 29.91
CA ASP A 70 0.04 7.34 29.33
C ASP A 70 -1.49 7.26 29.19
N GLY A 71 -2.04 6.07 28.96
CA GLY A 71 -3.48 5.93 28.69
C GLY A 71 -3.99 4.50 28.66
N GLY A 72 -3.28 3.57 29.32
CA GLY A 72 -3.67 2.17 29.43
C GLY A 72 -3.85 1.48 28.08
N ILE A 73 -4.81 0.55 28.03
CA ILE A 73 -5.07 -0.26 26.83
C ILE A 73 -5.58 0.59 25.66
N LEU A 74 -6.38 1.63 25.93
CA LEU A 74 -6.94 2.51 24.90
C LEU A 74 -5.86 3.34 24.19
N ARG A 75 -4.70 3.57 24.82
CA ARG A 75 -3.57 4.29 24.19
C ARG A 75 -3.05 3.57 22.96
N PHE A 76 -3.07 2.24 22.98
CA PHE A 76 -2.63 1.39 21.88
C PHE A 76 -3.52 1.49 20.64
N TYR A 77 -4.80 1.85 20.81
CA TYR A 77 -5.78 1.98 19.73
C TYR A 77 -5.96 3.42 19.22
N LYS A 78 -5.17 4.37 19.70
CA LYS A 78 -5.19 5.74 19.17
C LYS A 78 -4.75 5.74 17.70
N GLY A 79 -5.63 6.23 16.83
CA GLY A 79 -5.45 6.17 15.37
C GLY A 79 -6.13 4.99 14.68
N VAL A 80 -6.95 4.18 15.39
CA VAL A 80 -7.69 3.06 14.79
C VAL A 80 -8.61 3.49 13.64
N GLY A 81 -9.30 4.63 13.76
CA GLY A 81 -10.17 5.16 12.71
C GLY A 81 -9.44 5.39 11.38
N PRO A 82 -8.41 6.24 11.32
CA PRO A 82 -7.64 6.41 10.08
C PRO A 82 -6.91 5.13 9.66
N ALA A 83 -6.54 4.22 10.59
CA ALA A 83 -5.95 2.92 10.23
C ALA A 83 -6.94 1.99 9.50
N LEU A 84 -8.21 1.96 9.93
CA LEU A 84 -9.28 1.17 9.31
C LEU A 84 -9.69 1.70 7.93
N ILE A 85 -9.33 2.94 7.60
CA ILE A 85 -9.48 3.49 6.26
C ILE A 85 -8.21 3.19 5.45
N GLN A 86 -7.05 3.61 5.96
CA GLN A 86 -5.79 3.55 5.23
C GLN A 86 -5.36 2.12 4.89
N GLY A 87 -5.49 1.17 5.82
CA GLY A 87 -5.06 -0.21 5.62
C GLY A 87 -5.83 -0.90 4.50
N PRO A 88 -7.16 -1.00 4.59
CA PRO A 88 -7.99 -1.59 3.55
C PRO A 88 -7.85 -0.91 2.19
N LEU A 89 -7.89 0.43 2.14
CA LEU A 89 -7.70 1.16 0.87
C LEU A 89 -6.34 0.87 0.25
N SER A 90 -5.27 0.90 1.04
CA SER A 90 -3.92 0.61 0.56
C SER A 90 -3.84 -0.78 -0.07
N ARG A 91 -4.41 -1.80 0.60
CA ARG A 91 -4.28 -3.18 0.12
C ARG A 91 -5.16 -3.45 -1.09
N PHE A 92 -6.35 -2.85 -1.12
CA PHE A 92 -7.19 -2.84 -2.31
C PHE A 92 -6.44 -2.20 -3.49
N GLY A 93 -5.86 -1.02 -3.28
CA GLY A 93 -5.14 -0.29 -4.32
C GLY A 93 -3.94 -1.05 -4.88
N ASP A 94 -3.15 -1.72 -4.02
CA ASP A 94 -2.03 -2.54 -4.46
C ASP A 94 -2.50 -3.69 -5.38
N THR A 95 -3.55 -4.41 -4.98
CA THR A 95 -4.10 -5.51 -5.80
C THR A 95 -4.73 -5.00 -7.11
N ALA A 96 -5.46 -3.89 -7.05
CA ALA A 96 -6.08 -3.28 -8.22
C ALA A 96 -5.04 -2.72 -9.20
N ALA A 97 -3.99 -2.05 -8.70
CA ALA A 97 -2.88 -1.54 -9.50
C ALA A 97 -2.13 -2.67 -10.20
N ASN A 98 -1.84 -3.75 -9.47
CA ASN A 98 -1.16 -4.91 -10.05
C ASN A 98 -1.98 -5.53 -11.18
N ALA A 99 -3.23 -5.91 -10.91
CA ALA A 99 -4.06 -6.55 -11.91
C ALA A 99 -4.40 -5.60 -13.09
N GLY A 100 -4.62 -4.32 -12.82
CA GLY A 100 -4.92 -3.31 -13.84
C GLY A 100 -3.76 -3.06 -14.80
N ILE A 101 -2.53 -2.94 -14.28
CA ILE A 101 -1.35 -2.73 -15.14
C ILE A 101 -1.02 -3.99 -15.93
N LEU A 102 -1.10 -5.18 -15.31
CA LEU A 102 -0.91 -6.43 -16.06
C LEU A 102 -1.93 -6.54 -17.18
N ALA A 103 -3.19 -6.21 -16.91
CA ALA A 103 -4.25 -6.21 -17.90
C ALA A 103 -4.03 -5.23 -19.05
N PHE A 104 -3.58 -4.02 -18.72
CA PHE A 104 -3.23 -3.02 -19.73
C PHE A 104 -2.05 -3.48 -20.60
N LEU A 105 -0.99 -4.02 -20.00
CA LEU A 105 0.20 -4.49 -20.72
C LEU A 105 -0.04 -5.78 -21.51
N ASP A 106 -1.00 -6.61 -21.12
CA ASP A 106 -1.40 -7.80 -21.88
C ASP A 106 -2.31 -7.49 -23.07
N SER A 107 -2.93 -6.30 -23.09
CA SER A 107 -3.83 -5.86 -24.17
C SER A 107 -3.11 -5.43 -25.44
N SER A 108 -1.81 -5.09 -25.35
CA SER A 108 -0.98 -4.70 -26.51
C SER A 108 -0.11 -5.85 -26.98
N GLU A 109 -0.13 -6.14 -28.29
CA GLU A 109 0.65 -7.21 -28.92
C GLU A 109 2.16 -7.08 -28.64
N THR A 110 2.67 -5.86 -28.47
CA THR A 110 4.09 -5.57 -28.20
C THR A 110 4.49 -5.89 -26.76
N THR A 111 3.61 -5.64 -25.78
CA THR A 111 3.96 -5.75 -24.34
C THR A 111 3.50 -7.05 -23.70
N ARG A 112 2.64 -7.80 -24.39
CA ARG A 112 2.08 -9.07 -23.91
C ARG A 112 3.13 -10.15 -23.61
N ASN A 113 4.19 -10.24 -24.41
CA ASN A 113 5.23 -11.26 -24.23
C ASN A 113 6.33 -10.82 -23.24
N LEU A 114 6.21 -9.65 -22.62
CA LEU A 114 7.17 -9.21 -21.61
C LEU A 114 7.10 -10.09 -20.35
N PRO A 115 8.24 -10.38 -19.71
CA PRO A 115 8.26 -11.05 -18.41
C PRO A 115 7.40 -10.32 -17.39
N VAL A 116 6.73 -11.08 -16.51
CA VAL A 116 5.88 -10.50 -15.44
C VAL A 116 6.66 -9.49 -14.62
N ALA A 117 7.93 -9.78 -14.29
CA ALA A 117 8.82 -8.84 -13.60
C ALA A 117 8.88 -7.44 -14.26
N VAL A 118 8.95 -7.36 -15.60
CA VAL A 118 8.98 -6.07 -16.30
C VAL A 118 7.63 -5.35 -16.22
N LYS A 119 6.52 -6.09 -16.34
CA LYS A 119 5.16 -5.54 -16.18
C LYS A 119 4.91 -5.03 -14.77
N THR A 120 5.47 -5.73 -13.77
CA THR A 120 5.38 -5.38 -12.36
C THR A 120 6.06 -4.04 -12.03
N ILE A 121 6.99 -3.55 -12.85
CA ILE A 121 7.54 -2.17 -12.70
C ILE A 121 6.42 -1.13 -12.79
N GLY A 122 5.54 -1.26 -13.79
CA GLY A 122 4.40 -0.36 -13.96
C GLY A 122 3.38 -0.51 -12.83
N ALA A 123 3.14 -1.74 -12.36
CA ALA A 123 2.28 -2.01 -11.21
C ALA A 123 2.82 -1.36 -9.94
N SER A 124 4.12 -1.48 -9.68
CA SER A 124 4.80 -0.87 -8.53
C SER A 124 4.78 0.66 -8.60
N ALA A 125 4.92 1.26 -9.79
CA ALA A 125 4.79 2.70 -9.97
C ALA A 125 3.36 3.20 -9.71
N ALA A 126 2.35 2.46 -10.18
CA ALA A 126 0.94 2.75 -9.92
C ALA A 126 0.59 2.61 -8.42
N SER A 127 1.06 1.56 -7.76
CA SER A 127 0.92 1.36 -6.30
C SER A 127 1.63 2.47 -5.51
N ALA A 128 2.86 2.85 -5.90
CA ALA A 128 3.59 3.95 -5.28
C ALA A 128 2.87 5.30 -5.43
N SER A 129 2.27 5.57 -6.59
CA SER A 129 1.46 6.77 -6.82
C SER A 129 0.20 6.77 -5.96
N PHE A 130 -0.47 5.61 -5.86
CA PHE A 130 -1.62 5.44 -4.99
C PHE A 130 -1.26 5.66 -3.51
N ARG A 131 -0.07 5.25 -3.08
CA ARG A 131 0.46 5.53 -1.72
C ARG A 131 0.56 7.03 -1.44
N MET A 132 0.96 7.82 -2.42
CA MET A 132 1.04 9.28 -2.27
C MET A 132 -0.35 9.88 -1.98
N LEU A 133 -1.41 9.36 -2.61
CA LEU A 133 -2.79 9.80 -2.33
C LEU A 133 -3.24 9.46 -0.91
N LEU A 134 -2.78 8.32 -0.37
CA LEU A 134 -3.13 7.88 0.98
C LEU A 134 -2.23 8.48 2.09
N THR A 135 -1.16 9.19 1.72
CA THR A 135 -0.19 9.74 2.68
C THR A 135 -0.83 10.66 3.73
N PRO A 136 -1.80 11.54 3.42
CA PRO A 136 -2.47 12.34 4.44
C PRO A 136 -3.15 11.51 5.55
N ILE A 137 -3.77 10.39 5.17
CA ILE A 137 -4.44 9.48 6.12
C ILE A 137 -3.38 8.76 6.96
N ASP A 138 -2.26 8.38 6.35
CA ASP A 138 -1.12 7.79 7.05
C ASP A 138 -0.47 8.76 8.05
N THR A 139 -0.26 10.02 7.65
CA THR A 139 0.23 11.10 8.52
C THR A 139 -0.69 11.30 9.72
N LEU A 140 -2.00 11.31 9.51
CA LEU A 140 -2.97 11.39 10.61
C LEU A 140 -2.87 10.17 11.55
N LYS A 141 -2.89 8.96 10.99
CA LYS A 141 -2.78 7.70 11.74
C LYS A 141 -1.51 7.67 12.60
N THR A 142 -0.35 7.89 11.99
CA THR A 142 0.95 7.79 12.67
C THR A 142 1.14 8.90 13.70
N THR A 143 0.65 10.11 13.44
CA THR A 143 0.64 11.20 14.42
C THR A 143 -0.21 10.84 15.63
N MET A 144 -1.39 10.25 15.44
CA MET A 144 -2.25 9.80 16.55
C MET A 144 -1.65 8.61 17.31
N GLN A 145 -1.00 7.67 16.62
CA GLN A 145 -0.32 6.53 17.26
C GLN A 145 0.86 6.99 18.12
N THR A 146 1.65 7.95 17.64
CA THR A 146 2.84 8.45 18.34
C THR A 146 2.52 9.45 19.44
N GLN A 147 1.64 10.42 19.18
CA GLN A 147 1.34 11.54 20.09
C GLN A 147 0.06 11.34 20.93
N GLY A 148 -0.70 10.27 20.67
CA GLY A 148 -1.91 9.96 21.43
C GLY A 148 -2.98 11.04 21.32
N LYS A 149 -3.46 11.55 22.46
CA LYS A 149 -4.57 12.52 22.54
C LYS A 149 -4.25 13.86 21.89
N ASP A 150 -2.99 14.28 21.93
CA ASP A 150 -2.55 15.57 21.40
C ASP A 150 -2.26 15.52 19.89
N GLY A 151 -2.29 14.34 19.26
CA GLY A 151 -1.93 14.17 17.86
C GLY A 151 -2.75 15.04 16.89
N ILE A 152 -4.07 15.18 17.12
CA ILE A 152 -4.92 16.05 16.28
C ILE A 152 -4.57 17.52 16.48
N LYS A 153 -4.31 17.93 17.72
CA LYS A 153 -3.93 19.31 18.06
C LYS A 153 -2.61 19.68 17.37
N ILE A 154 -1.61 18.79 17.46
CA ILE A 154 -0.31 18.96 16.81
C ILE A 154 -0.48 19.03 15.28
N LEU A 155 -1.31 18.16 14.70
CA LEU A 155 -1.52 18.17 13.25
C LEU A 155 -2.22 19.45 12.78
N LYS A 156 -3.24 19.94 13.51
CA LYS A 156 -3.90 21.22 13.21
C LYS A 156 -2.93 22.40 13.30
N ALA A 157 -2.08 22.43 14.33
CA ALA A 157 -1.06 23.47 14.46
C ALA A 157 -0.06 23.44 13.30
N ARG A 158 0.36 22.24 12.86
CA ARG A 158 1.22 22.07 11.69
C ARG A 158 0.56 22.57 10.40
N LEU A 159 -0.71 22.23 10.20
CA LEU A 159 -1.48 22.68 9.03
C LEU A 159 -1.60 24.21 8.99
N ALA A 160 -1.82 24.85 10.15
CA ALA A 160 -1.88 26.29 10.25
C ALA A 160 -0.53 26.96 9.97
N ALA A 161 0.58 26.36 10.42
CA ALA A 161 1.91 26.95 10.27
C ALA A 161 2.53 26.76 8.88
N HIS A 162 2.24 25.65 8.20
CA HIS A 162 2.96 25.23 7.00
C HIS A 162 2.05 24.81 5.83
N GLY A 163 0.74 24.86 6.02
CA GLY A 163 -0.25 24.51 4.99
C GLY A 163 -0.47 23.00 4.81
N VAL A 164 -1.40 22.68 3.90
CA VAL A 164 -1.88 21.30 3.66
C VAL A 164 -0.81 20.37 3.08
N GLY A 165 0.18 20.92 2.36
CA GLY A 165 1.28 20.15 1.76
C GLY A 165 2.08 19.36 2.79
N THR A 166 2.08 19.78 4.05
CA THR A 166 2.76 19.07 5.15
C THR A 166 2.24 17.68 5.43
N LEU A 167 1.04 17.35 4.97
CA LEU A 167 0.48 16.00 5.06
C LEU A 167 1.23 15.01 4.18
N TRP A 168 1.96 15.48 3.17
CA TRP A 168 2.80 14.69 2.26
C TRP A 168 4.29 14.71 2.61
N TYR A 169 4.67 15.22 3.78
CA TYR A 169 6.07 15.14 4.21
C TYR A 169 6.48 13.68 4.36
N GLY A 170 7.48 13.25 3.57
CA GLY A 170 7.89 11.86 3.47
C GLY A 170 7.13 11.03 2.42
N ALA A 171 6.21 11.61 1.65
CA ALA A 171 5.45 10.90 0.62
C ALA A 171 6.35 10.22 -0.42
N LEU A 172 7.43 10.89 -0.86
CA LEU A 172 8.39 10.30 -1.80
C LEU A 172 9.15 9.10 -1.20
N ALA A 173 9.55 9.19 0.07
CA ALA A 173 10.18 8.07 0.77
C ALA A 173 9.21 6.90 0.93
N SER A 174 7.93 7.19 1.25
CA SER A 174 6.87 6.19 1.34
C SER A 174 6.56 5.53 -0.02
N ALA A 175 6.55 6.32 -1.09
CA ALA A 175 6.38 5.85 -2.46
C ALA A 175 7.56 4.96 -2.89
N ALA A 176 8.80 5.36 -2.60
CA ALA A 176 9.99 4.55 -2.88
C ALA A 176 9.98 3.22 -2.09
N ALA A 177 9.65 3.26 -0.80
CA ALA A 177 9.51 2.06 0.01
C ALA A 177 8.40 1.14 -0.50
N THR A 178 7.28 1.71 -0.97
CA THR A 178 6.19 0.96 -1.59
C THR A 178 6.65 0.31 -2.89
N PHE A 179 7.35 1.05 -3.76
CA PHE A 179 7.87 0.51 -5.02
C PHE A 179 8.81 -0.67 -4.79
N VAL A 180 9.80 -0.50 -3.89
CA VAL A 180 10.80 -1.53 -3.56
C VAL A 180 10.17 -2.73 -2.85
N GLY A 181 9.12 -2.54 -2.05
CA GLY A 181 8.41 -3.64 -1.39
C GLY A 181 7.41 -4.36 -2.30
N HIS A 182 6.74 -3.63 -3.18
CA HIS A 182 5.73 -4.17 -4.10
C HIS A 182 6.37 -5.00 -5.21
N TYR A 183 7.52 -4.54 -5.73
CA TYR A 183 8.16 -5.19 -6.87
C TYR A 183 8.52 -6.66 -6.60
N PRO A 184 9.27 -7.04 -5.55
CA PRO A 184 9.59 -8.44 -5.29
C PRO A 184 8.37 -9.30 -4.99
N TRP A 185 7.36 -8.73 -4.31
CA TRP A 185 6.15 -9.46 -3.92
C TRP A 185 5.32 -9.93 -5.12
N PHE A 186 5.31 -9.16 -6.21
CA PHE A 186 4.53 -9.45 -7.41
C PHE A 186 5.38 -9.81 -8.64
N ALA A 187 6.71 -9.80 -8.52
CA ALA A 187 7.61 -10.22 -9.58
C ALA A 187 7.95 -11.71 -9.53
N THR A 188 7.79 -12.35 -8.37
CA THR A 188 7.91 -13.81 -8.16
C THR A 188 6.59 -14.51 -8.42
#